data_AF-A0A7K7RUD0-F1
#
_entry.id   AF-A0A7K7RUD0-F1
#
_cell.length_a   1.000
_cell.length_b   1.000
_cell.length_c   1.000
_cell.angle_alpha   90.00
_cell.angle_beta   90.00
_cell.angle_gamma   90.00
#
_symmetry.space_group_name_H-M   'P 1'
#
loop_
_entity.id
_entity.type
_entity.pdbx_description
1 polymer ?
#
loop_
_entity_poly.entity_id
_entity_poly.type
_entity_poly.pdbx_seq_one_letter_code
_entity_poly.pdbx_strand_id
1 'polypeptide(L)'
;WGPCTPRALQFCNNSEGYLAAYSLLAVFQGIVVNGLINISISTIEKRYELNSSLTGLISASYDIAFCLLSLFVSYLGERGHKPRWLAFSAFMLGVGSLVFSLPHFSSGKYQYGRKIEETCQTAEITFANATCSASTNSPLRKYLYVFILGQLLLGVGGTPLYTLGTSFIDDSVPKHKSSLYIGVGYAMSLLGPAIGYVLGGQLLQVYIDIQIPKRQDTTYTKVDQDDPRWLGAWWIGFLACFFAIWLLIIPFSCFPKHLPGTAKIQAEKIPETHDDGGEVLVQTNDLGQSFKDFPMALLILLRNPVLMSLIVASSSEALVATGFATFLPKFIENQFGKSSSFSATLGGLVLIPGAALGQVISGVLVSKRKMDCKGIIKFMIGTCSVALILNTVFLFAKCGNEPFAGVSETYNGTGTLYNLTAPCNANCRCLRSVYYPVCGSDEVQYFSPCFAGCASYLFNNRKKTYHNCSCIGKSKRGSGSEDFHYEAVPGKCPTQCKFLPLFLTFFFFAVVFTFMATTPTTVAILRCVPDKQRSFALGVQLLFLRLLGTIPGPILFGVAIDNSCTLWDIDECETKGACWVYDNERMAYLLMGISAACKIVTIIFVVMAVYFYKPPPLTQALRQKTSEKISAIHT
;
A
#
# COMPACT_ATOMS: atom_id res chain seq x y z
N TRP A 1 -4.87 36.19 6.85
CA TRP A 1 -5.36 36.74 8.12
C TRP A 1 -6.68 37.46 7.89
N GLY A 2 -7.74 37.02 8.57
CA GLY A 2 -8.75 37.96 9.04
C GLY A 2 -8.27 38.61 10.36
N PRO A 3 -9.08 39.42 11.03
CA PRO A 3 -8.66 40.22 12.20
C PRO A 3 -8.35 39.44 13.49
N CYS A 4 -8.53 38.11 13.55
CA CYS A 4 -8.29 37.34 14.78
C CYS A 4 -6.87 36.76 14.85
N THR A 5 -6.05 37.27 15.78
CA THR A 5 -4.64 36.88 16.00
C THR A 5 -4.42 36.33 17.43
N PRO A 6 -4.99 35.16 17.79
CA PRO A 6 -4.91 34.66 19.17
C PRO A 6 -3.46 34.37 19.59
N ARG A 7 -3.03 34.99 20.70
CA ARG A 7 -1.65 34.87 21.22
C ARG A 7 -1.22 33.43 21.49
N ALA A 8 -2.15 32.58 21.95
CA ALA A 8 -1.87 31.17 22.24
C ALA A 8 -1.45 30.35 21.00
N LEU A 9 -1.94 30.69 19.80
CA LEU A 9 -1.62 29.97 18.57
C LEU A 9 -0.39 30.53 17.85
N GLN A 10 0.16 31.68 18.28
CA GLN A 10 1.36 32.26 17.67
C GLN A 10 2.61 31.39 17.88
N PHE A 11 2.64 30.55 18.94
CA PHE A 11 3.75 29.62 19.16
C PHE A 11 3.89 28.60 18.00
N CYS A 12 2.78 28.25 17.33
CA CYS A 12 2.77 27.34 16.19
C CYS A 12 3.07 28.04 14.84
N ASN A 13 3.23 29.37 14.81
CA ASN A 13 3.45 30.15 13.59
C ASN A 13 4.93 30.11 13.14
N ASN A 14 5.45 28.90 12.95
CA ASN A 14 6.80 28.60 12.49
C ASN A 14 6.79 27.33 11.62
N SER A 15 7.95 26.98 11.07
CA SER A 15 8.12 25.80 10.22
C SER A 15 7.77 24.49 10.93
N GLU A 16 8.10 24.39 12.23
CA GLU A 16 7.89 23.23 13.07
C GLU A 16 6.39 22.98 13.33
N GLY A 17 5.64 24.04 13.65
CA GLY A 17 4.20 24.00 13.84
C GLY A 17 3.46 23.65 12.55
N TYR A 18 3.89 24.18 11.41
CA TYR A 18 3.36 23.77 10.11
C TYR A 18 3.65 22.30 9.81
N LEU A 19 4.89 21.85 10.05
CA LEU A 19 5.26 20.44 9.87
C LEU A 19 4.42 19.51 10.73
N ALA A 20 4.12 19.87 11.97
CA ALA A 20 3.26 19.09 12.86
C ALA A 20 1.83 18.96 12.30
N ALA A 21 1.22 20.07 11.87
CA ALA A 21 -0.12 20.06 11.25
C ALA A 21 -0.13 19.27 9.93
N TYR A 22 0.88 19.47 9.07
CA TYR A 22 1.07 18.72 7.82
C TYR A 22 1.19 17.22 8.07
N SER A 23 2.03 16.83 9.03
CA SER A 23 2.27 15.43 9.37
C SER A 23 1.01 14.77 9.92
N LEU A 24 0.25 15.48 10.76
CA LEU A 24 -1.01 14.97 11.31
C LEU A 24 -2.06 14.78 10.22
N LEU A 25 -2.17 15.71 9.26
CA LEU A 25 -3.05 15.56 8.11
C LEU A 25 -2.64 14.37 7.23
N ALA A 26 -1.33 14.19 7.00
CA ALA A 26 -0.80 13.07 6.23
C ALA A 26 -1.03 11.72 6.92
N VAL A 27 -0.91 11.65 8.26
CA VAL A 27 -1.27 10.47 9.05
C VAL A 27 -2.75 10.14 8.85
N PHE A 28 -3.66 11.10 9.02
CA PHE A 28 -5.10 10.83 8.87
C PHE A 28 -5.47 10.44 7.43
N GLN A 29 -4.90 11.09 6.43
CA GLN A 29 -5.07 10.70 5.03
C GLN A 29 -4.62 9.24 4.82
N GLY A 30 -3.47 8.87 5.37
CA GLY A 30 -2.96 7.50 5.33
C GLY A 30 -3.83 6.49 6.07
N ILE A 31 -4.36 6.84 7.26
CA ILE A 31 -5.29 6.01 8.05
C ILE A 31 -6.52 5.70 7.21
N VAL A 32 -7.16 6.71 6.61
CA VAL A 32 -8.41 6.53 5.87
C VAL A 32 -8.15 5.78 4.57
N VAL A 33 -7.30 6.32 3.69
CA VAL A 33 -7.18 5.84 2.30
C VAL A 33 -6.45 4.50 2.21
N ASN A 34 -5.33 4.36 2.92
CA ASN A 34 -4.45 3.21 2.79
C ASN A 34 -4.62 2.16 3.91
N GLY A 35 -5.30 2.51 5.01
CA GLY A 35 -5.57 1.62 6.14
C GLY A 35 -7.02 1.13 6.16
N LEU A 36 -7.94 2.00 6.60
CA LEU A 36 -9.35 1.69 6.85
C LEU A 36 -10.08 1.20 5.60
N ILE A 37 -9.85 1.79 4.42
CA ILE A 37 -10.48 1.31 3.18
C ILE A 37 -10.01 -0.11 2.87
N ASN A 38 -8.69 -0.33 2.82
CA ASN A 38 -8.12 -1.62 2.46
C ASN A 38 -8.53 -2.75 3.41
N ILE A 39 -8.54 -2.51 4.73
CA ILE A 39 -8.96 -3.53 5.69
C ILE A 39 -10.47 -3.80 5.66
N SER A 40 -11.28 -2.83 5.19
CA SER A 40 -12.74 -2.96 5.13
C SER A 40 -13.25 -3.62 3.84
N ILE A 41 -12.40 -3.84 2.82
CA ILE A 41 -12.81 -4.36 1.50
C ILE A 41 -13.61 -5.64 1.62
N SER A 42 -13.08 -6.66 2.32
CA SER A 42 -13.75 -7.96 2.45
C SER A 42 -15.12 -7.89 3.13
N THR A 43 -15.27 -6.96 4.10
CA THR A 43 -16.55 -6.73 4.78
C THR A 43 -17.54 -6.02 3.86
N ILE A 44 -17.07 -5.08 3.03
CA ILE A 44 -17.87 -4.36 2.04
C ILE A 44 -18.33 -5.31 0.91
N GLU A 45 -17.43 -6.15 0.40
CA GLU A 45 -17.76 -7.19 -0.60
C GLU A 45 -18.91 -8.07 -0.13
N LYS A 46 -18.78 -8.61 1.08
CA LYS A 46 -19.80 -9.47 1.68
C LYS A 46 -21.11 -8.72 1.98
N ARG A 47 -21.06 -7.48 2.47
CA ARG A 47 -22.26 -6.72 2.85
C ARG A 47 -23.08 -6.25 1.65
N TYR A 48 -22.41 -5.80 0.59
CA TYR A 48 -23.03 -5.15 -0.56
C TYR A 48 -23.06 -6.02 -1.82
N GLU A 49 -22.68 -7.30 -1.69
CA GLU A 49 -22.63 -8.28 -2.78
C GLU A 49 -21.79 -7.78 -3.97
N LEU A 50 -20.62 -7.21 -3.66
CA LEU A 50 -19.69 -6.69 -4.67
C LEU A 50 -18.62 -7.73 -4.97
N ASN A 51 -18.32 -7.90 -6.26
CA ASN A 51 -17.19 -8.71 -6.70
C ASN A 51 -15.88 -7.93 -6.50
N SER A 52 -14.76 -8.64 -6.39
CA SER A 52 -13.45 -8.02 -6.14
C SER A 52 -12.97 -7.06 -7.23
N SER A 53 -13.48 -7.19 -8.46
CA SER A 53 -13.23 -6.21 -9.53
C SER A 53 -13.88 -4.85 -9.24
N LEU A 54 -15.10 -4.84 -8.69
CA LEU A 54 -15.82 -3.62 -8.35
C LEU A 54 -15.23 -2.94 -7.11
N THR A 55 -14.79 -3.70 -6.11
CA THR A 55 -14.07 -3.15 -4.96
C THR A 55 -12.65 -2.71 -5.30
N GLY A 56 -12.01 -3.38 -6.26
CA GLY A 56 -10.80 -2.89 -6.91
C GLY A 56 -11.00 -1.52 -7.55
N LEU A 57 -12.12 -1.30 -8.24
CA LEU A 57 -12.49 0.01 -8.81
C LEU A 57 -12.71 1.08 -7.72
N ILE A 58 -13.31 0.72 -6.57
CA ILE A 58 -13.41 1.63 -5.41
C ILE A 58 -12.01 2.08 -4.97
N SER A 59 -11.08 1.14 -4.78
CA SER A 59 -9.71 1.46 -4.35
C SER A 59 -8.99 2.35 -5.38
N ALA A 60 -9.10 2.02 -6.67
CA ALA A 60 -8.48 2.78 -7.76
C ALA A 60 -9.07 4.19 -7.95
N SER A 61 -10.31 4.45 -7.52
CA SER A 61 -10.98 5.75 -7.71
C SER A 61 -10.24 6.91 -7.04
N TYR A 62 -9.56 6.68 -5.92
CA TYR A 62 -8.68 7.68 -5.30
C TYR A 62 -7.56 8.14 -6.25
N ASP A 63 -6.86 7.17 -6.86
CA ASP A 63 -5.76 7.44 -7.79
C ASP A 63 -6.26 8.09 -9.08
N ILE A 64 -7.47 7.72 -9.56
CA ILE A 64 -8.10 8.36 -10.73
C ILE A 64 -8.31 9.86 -10.47
N ALA A 65 -8.96 10.22 -9.36
CA ALA A 65 -9.18 11.63 -8.99
C ALA A 65 -7.83 12.37 -8.85
N PHE A 66 -6.85 11.73 -8.22
CA PHE A 66 -5.53 12.31 -8.05
C PHE A 66 -4.86 12.59 -9.40
N CYS A 67 -4.83 11.62 -10.31
CA CYS A 67 -4.23 11.77 -11.65
C CYS A 67 -4.90 12.88 -12.47
N LEU A 68 -6.23 12.99 -12.40
CA LEU A 68 -6.97 14.01 -13.13
C LEU A 68 -6.70 15.42 -12.60
N LEU A 69 -6.51 15.57 -11.30
CA LEU A 69 -6.44 16.89 -10.64
C LEU A 69 -5.01 17.35 -10.31
N SER A 70 -4.03 16.45 -10.26
CA SER A 70 -2.67 16.76 -9.81
C SER A 70 -2.03 17.92 -10.55
N LEU A 71 -2.11 17.93 -11.89
CA LEU A 71 -1.55 18.99 -12.71
C LEU A 71 -2.26 20.33 -12.47
N PHE A 72 -3.59 20.33 -12.42
CA PHE A 72 -4.37 21.57 -12.27
C PHE A 72 -4.22 22.18 -10.89
N VAL A 73 -4.37 21.38 -9.83
CA VAL A 73 -4.27 21.84 -8.44
C VAL A 73 -2.86 22.33 -8.14
N SER A 74 -1.83 21.63 -8.61
CA SER A 74 -0.45 22.05 -8.39
C SER A 74 -0.07 23.31 -9.16
N TYR A 75 -0.55 23.47 -10.40
CA TYR A 75 -0.34 24.67 -11.22
C TYR A 75 -1.04 25.89 -10.63
N LEU A 76 -2.34 25.80 -10.35
CA LEU A 76 -3.13 26.91 -9.79
C LEU A 76 -2.73 27.23 -8.34
N GLY A 77 -2.38 26.20 -7.57
CA GLY A 77 -2.01 26.33 -6.17
C GLY A 77 -0.63 26.95 -5.94
N GLU A 78 0.29 26.87 -6.92
CA GLU A 78 1.67 27.36 -6.79
C GLU A 78 1.72 28.84 -6.37
N ARG A 79 0.99 29.70 -7.08
CA ARG A 79 0.93 31.15 -6.81
C ARG A 79 -0.12 31.52 -5.77
N GLY A 80 -0.98 30.57 -5.41
CA GLY A 80 -2.06 30.70 -4.45
C GLY A 80 -1.58 30.74 -3.00
N HIS A 81 -2.55 30.71 -2.08
CA HIS A 81 -2.28 30.65 -0.65
C HIS A 81 -2.16 29.17 -0.21
N LYS A 82 -0.98 28.56 -0.33
CA LYS A 82 -0.75 27.11 -0.15
C LYS A 82 -1.39 26.54 1.13
N PRO A 83 -1.31 27.17 2.33
CA PRO A 83 -2.00 26.64 3.52
C PRO A 83 -3.53 26.61 3.42
N ARG A 84 -4.17 27.55 2.69
CA ARG A 84 -5.63 27.51 2.47
C ARG A 84 -6.04 26.37 1.55
N TRP A 85 -5.19 25.99 0.60
CA TRP A 85 -5.38 24.75 -0.18
C TRP A 85 -5.28 23.50 0.71
N LEU A 86 -4.48 23.52 1.77
CA LEU A 86 -4.47 22.44 2.77
C LEU A 86 -5.69 22.47 3.70
N ALA A 87 -6.28 23.64 3.97
CA ALA A 87 -7.59 23.69 4.64
C ALA A 87 -8.69 23.05 3.75
N PHE A 88 -8.66 23.34 2.45
CA PHE A 88 -9.53 22.68 1.46
C PHE A 88 -9.26 21.16 1.38
N SER A 89 -7.99 20.75 1.42
CA SER A 89 -7.57 19.35 1.52
C SER A 89 -8.23 18.64 2.69
N ALA A 90 -8.09 19.19 3.90
CA ALA A 90 -8.68 18.63 5.11
C ALA A 90 -10.22 18.57 5.04
N PHE A 91 -10.84 19.63 4.52
CA PHE A 91 -12.29 19.64 4.29
C PHE A 91 -12.73 18.47 3.39
N MET A 92 -12.13 18.33 2.20
CA MET A 92 -12.47 17.27 1.24
C MET A 92 -12.16 15.87 1.76
N LEU A 93 -11.04 15.68 2.47
CA LEU A 93 -10.71 14.40 3.11
C LEU A 93 -11.76 13.99 4.15
N GLY A 94 -12.25 14.94 4.96
CA GLY A 94 -13.33 14.67 5.90
C GLY A 94 -14.66 14.37 5.19
N VAL A 95 -15.06 15.17 4.19
CA VAL A 95 -16.30 14.89 3.42
C VAL A 95 -16.24 13.52 2.75
N GLY A 96 -15.10 13.16 2.15
CA GLY A 96 -14.89 11.84 1.56
C GLY A 96 -15.02 10.71 2.58
N SER A 97 -14.45 10.87 3.78
CA SER A 97 -14.58 9.91 4.89
C SER A 97 -16.03 9.76 5.34
N LEU A 98 -16.77 10.86 5.48
CA LEU A 98 -18.18 10.85 5.82
C LEU A 98 -19.01 10.12 4.75
N VAL A 99 -18.84 10.50 3.47
CA VAL A 99 -19.54 9.89 2.33
C VAL A 99 -19.27 8.38 2.26
N PHE A 100 -18.03 7.95 2.50
CA PHE A 100 -17.67 6.53 2.50
C PHE A 100 -18.39 5.74 3.60
N SER A 101 -18.74 6.37 4.72
CA SER A 101 -19.47 5.73 5.83
C SER A 101 -21.00 5.66 5.63
N LEU A 102 -21.58 6.50 4.76
CA LEU A 102 -23.03 6.62 4.55
C LEU A 102 -23.77 5.32 4.16
N PRO A 103 -23.18 4.39 3.37
CA PRO A 103 -23.87 3.15 3.01
C PRO A 103 -24.33 2.33 4.22
N HIS A 104 -23.58 2.34 5.33
CA HIS A 104 -23.98 1.61 6.54
C HIS A 104 -25.33 2.09 7.08
N PHE A 105 -25.53 3.42 7.17
CA PHE A 105 -26.73 4.01 7.75
C PHE A 105 -27.97 3.91 6.85
N SER A 106 -27.78 3.64 5.56
CA SER A 106 -28.86 3.66 4.56
C SER A 106 -29.24 2.26 4.05
N SER A 107 -28.39 1.24 4.24
CA SER A 107 -28.60 -0.12 3.69
C SER A 107 -29.43 -1.07 4.57
N GLY A 108 -29.91 -0.61 5.73
CA GLY A 108 -30.65 -1.43 6.69
C GLY A 108 -29.77 -2.44 7.47
N LYS A 109 -30.40 -3.33 8.25
CA LYS A 109 -29.70 -4.32 9.10
C LYS A 109 -29.17 -5.51 8.29
N TYR A 110 -28.08 -6.13 8.76
CA TYR A 110 -27.50 -7.32 8.13
C TYR A 110 -28.23 -8.62 8.53
N GLN A 111 -28.45 -9.54 7.59
CA GLN A 111 -29.03 -10.87 7.82
C GLN A 111 -28.04 -11.96 7.35
N TYR A 112 -27.76 -12.95 8.20
CA TYR A 112 -26.75 -13.99 7.95
C TYR A 112 -27.35 -15.29 7.38
N GLY A 113 -26.63 -15.94 6.43
CA GLY A 113 -27.02 -17.21 5.77
C GLY A 113 -26.69 -18.47 6.61
N ARG A 114 -26.77 -19.69 6.05
CA ARG A 114 -26.48 -20.99 6.74
C ARG A 114 -24.99 -21.40 6.56
N LYS A 115 -24.39 -22.07 7.55
CA LYS A 115 -22.99 -22.56 7.53
C LYS A 115 -22.92 -23.96 6.88
N ILE A 116 -21.92 -24.20 6.02
CA ILE A 116 -21.65 -25.49 5.33
C ILE A 116 -20.29 -26.01 5.81
N GLU A 117 -20.19 -27.27 6.24
CA GLU A 117 -18.94 -27.96 6.62
C GLU A 117 -18.93 -29.39 6.05
N GLU A 118 -17.87 -29.82 5.35
CA GLU A 118 -17.81 -31.15 4.70
C GLU A 118 -16.60 -32.00 5.13
N THR A 119 -16.85 -33.26 5.46
CA THR A 119 -15.87 -34.35 5.65
C THR A 119 -16.11 -35.45 4.60
N CYS A 120 -15.21 -36.44 4.45
CA CYS A 120 -15.49 -37.59 3.58
C CYS A 120 -16.67 -38.38 4.15
N GLN A 121 -17.87 -38.13 3.63
CA GLN A 121 -19.09 -38.85 3.97
C GLN A 121 -19.44 -39.79 2.83
N THR A 122 -19.65 -41.06 3.14
CA THR A 122 -20.09 -42.11 2.21
C THR A 122 -21.60 -42.10 1.95
N ALA A 123 -22.34 -41.08 2.41
CA ALA A 123 -23.78 -40.97 2.28
C ALA A 123 -24.20 -39.86 1.30
N GLU A 124 -25.29 -40.09 0.57
CA GLU A 124 -25.86 -39.23 -0.48
C GLU A 124 -26.19 -37.82 0.03
N ILE A 125 -25.25 -36.89 -0.11
CA ILE A 125 -25.59 -35.46 -0.13
C ILE A 125 -26.06 -35.15 -1.54
N THR A 126 -27.36 -34.93 -1.70
CA THR A 126 -27.94 -34.38 -2.93
C THR A 126 -27.50 -32.91 -3.02
N PHE A 127 -26.40 -32.65 -3.72
CA PHE A 127 -26.02 -31.28 -4.03
C PHE A 127 -27.07 -30.69 -4.96
N ALA A 128 -27.71 -29.61 -4.52
CA ALA A 128 -28.50 -28.78 -5.40
C ALA A 128 -27.56 -28.29 -6.51
N ASN A 129 -27.85 -28.61 -7.77
CA ASN A 129 -27.17 -28.05 -8.93
C ASN A 129 -27.06 -26.55 -8.72
N ALA A 130 -25.85 -26.05 -8.44
CA ALA A 130 -25.60 -24.63 -8.33
C ALA A 130 -25.83 -24.05 -9.74
N THR A 131 -27.05 -23.57 -9.99
CA THR A 131 -27.35 -22.84 -11.21
C THR A 131 -26.47 -21.60 -11.21
N CYS A 132 -25.46 -21.55 -12.09
CA CYS A 132 -24.61 -20.39 -12.34
C CYS A 132 -25.48 -19.25 -12.91
N SER A 133 -26.30 -18.61 -12.07
CA SER A 133 -27.11 -17.45 -12.42
C SER A 133 -26.69 -16.29 -11.52
N ALA A 134 -25.90 -15.39 -12.09
CA ALA A 134 -25.58 -14.13 -11.44
C ALA A 134 -26.86 -13.30 -11.38
N SER A 135 -27.55 -13.30 -10.24
CA SER A 135 -28.65 -12.37 -9.99
C SER A 135 -28.06 -10.95 -9.97
N THR A 136 -28.16 -10.23 -11.08
CA THR A 136 -27.46 -8.95 -11.32
C THR A 136 -28.16 -7.73 -10.71
N ASN A 137 -29.31 -7.90 -10.06
CA ASN A 137 -30.20 -6.79 -9.68
C ASN A 137 -30.48 -6.68 -8.16
N SER A 138 -29.49 -6.91 -7.30
CA SER A 138 -29.63 -6.55 -5.88
C SER A 138 -29.52 -5.03 -5.69
N PRO A 139 -30.46 -4.36 -4.99
CA PRO A 139 -30.41 -2.91 -4.76
C PRO A 139 -29.17 -2.49 -3.94
N LEU A 140 -28.58 -3.41 -3.18
CA LEU A 140 -27.37 -3.19 -2.38
C LEU A 140 -26.14 -2.88 -3.23
N ARG A 141 -26.06 -3.38 -4.47
CA ARG A 141 -24.92 -3.11 -5.36
C ARG A 141 -24.85 -1.66 -5.81
N LYS A 142 -25.96 -0.91 -5.76
CA LYS A 142 -26.00 0.52 -6.11
C LYS A 142 -25.15 1.38 -5.15
N TYR A 143 -24.85 0.91 -3.94
CA TYR A 143 -23.94 1.59 -3.01
C TYR A 143 -22.49 1.67 -3.50
N LEU A 144 -22.12 0.87 -4.52
CA LEU A 144 -20.85 1.00 -5.24
C LEU A 144 -20.53 2.45 -5.62
N TYR A 145 -21.52 3.17 -6.17
CA TYR A 145 -21.32 4.55 -6.63
C TYR A 145 -21.06 5.53 -5.47
N VAL A 146 -21.60 5.25 -4.28
CA VAL A 146 -21.36 6.06 -3.08
C VAL A 146 -19.91 5.86 -2.59
N PHE A 147 -19.41 4.62 -2.61
CA PHE A 147 -18.02 4.33 -2.27
C PHE A 147 -17.04 4.96 -3.26
N ILE A 148 -17.34 4.88 -4.57
CA ILE A 148 -16.55 5.54 -5.62
C ILE A 148 -16.54 7.06 -5.38
N LEU A 149 -17.69 7.68 -5.11
CA LEU A 149 -17.76 9.11 -4.81
C LEU A 149 -16.92 9.49 -3.58
N GLY A 150 -17.01 8.70 -2.51
CA GLY A 150 -16.18 8.90 -1.31
C GLY A 150 -14.68 8.88 -1.64
N GLN A 151 -14.23 7.90 -2.43
CA GLN A 151 -12.83 7.79 -2.86
C GLN A 151 -12.37 8.90 -3.80
N LEU A 152 -13.23 9.34 -4.72
CA LEU A 152 -12.95 10.49 -5.57
C LEU A 152 -12.74 11.77 -4.73
N LEU A 153 -13.60 12.01 -3.73
CA LEU A 153 -13.47 13.14 -2.81
C LEU A 153 -12.20 13.07 -1.95
N LEU A 154 -11.86 11.87 -1.46
CA LEU A 154 -10.59 11.62 -0.78
C LEU A 154 -9.40 11.93 -1.70
N GLY A 155 -9.47 11.54 -2.98
CA GLY A 155 -8.46 11.83 -4.00
C GLY A 155 -8.27 13.33 -4.23
N VAL A 156 -9.37 14.08 -4.38
CA VAL A 156 -9.37 15.56 -4.48
C VAL A 156 -8.67 16.19 -3.27
N GLY A 157 -8.97 15.70 -2.07
CA GLY A 157 -8.35 16.16 -0.84
C GLY A 157 -6.87 15.78 -0.75
N GLY A 158 -6.46 14.60 -1.22
CA GLY A 158 -5.08 14.12 -1.17
C GLY A 158 -4.12 14.86 -2.10
N THR A 159 -4.60 15.42 -3.22
CA THR A 159 -3.77 16.12 -4.22
C THR A 159 -2.95 17.31 -3.67
N PRO A 160 -3.55 18.33 -3.05
CA PRO A 160 -2.81 19.50 -2.54
C PRO A 160 -1.87 19.14 -1.39
N LEU A 161 -2.13 18.07 -0.64
CA LEU A 161 -1.29 17.63 0.49
C LEU A 161 0.15 17.34 0.02
N TYR A 162 0.33 16.42 -0.93
CA TYR A 162 1.67 15.99 -1.35
C TYR A 162 2.34 16.93 -2.37
N THR A 163 1.60 17.88 -2.95
CA THR A 163 2.12 18.87 -3.89
C THR A 163 2.40 20.22 -3.20
N LEU A 164 1.35 20.96 -2.87
CA LEU A 164 1.42 22.29 -2.26
C LEU A 164 1.92 22.24 -0.82
N GLY A 165 1.56 21.19 -0.07
CA GLY A 165 2.02 21.01 1.30
C GLY A 165 3.54 20.84 1.37
N THR A 166 4.09 19.96 0.54
CA THR A 166 5.53 19.71 0.43
C THR A 166 6.29 20.94 -0.07
N SER A 167 5.79 21.63 -1.11
CA SER A 167 6.47 22.82 -1.63
C SER A 167 6.46 23.97 -0.63
N PHE A 168 5.40 24.13 0.17
CA PHE A 168 5.36 25.12 1.24
C PHE A 168 6.39 24.84 2.34
N ILE A 169 6.63 23.58 2.69
CA ILE A 169 7.71 23.20 3.61
C ILE A 169 9.05 23.66 3.04
N ASP A 170 9.34 23.31 1.78
CA ASP A 170 10.59 23.69 1.13
C ASP A 170 10.79 25.21 1.09
N ASP A 171 9.74 25.95 0.75
CA ASP A 171 9.78 27.42 0.67
C ASP A 171 10.06 28.05 2.04
N SER A 172 9.57 27.43 3.12
CA SER A 172 9.58 28.00 4.47
C SER A 172 10.83 27.72 5.28
N VAL A 173 11.71 26.80 4.84
CA VAL A 173 12.91 26.41 5.58
C VAL A 173 14.20 26.63 4.79
N PRO A 174 15.36 26.78 5.46
CA PRO A 174 16.65 26.84 4.78
C PRO A 174 16.90 25.59 3.90
N LYS A 175 17.61 25.74 2.76
CA LYS A 175 17.85 24.64 1.80
C LYS A 175 18.37 23.35 2.43
N HIS A 176 19.29 23.50 3.37
CA HIS A 176 19.90 22.37 4.06
C HIS A 176 18.96 21.70 5.07
N LYS A 177 17.87 22.35 5.53
CA LYS A 177 16.88 21.72 6.43
C LYS A 177 15.66 21.17 5.71
N SER A 178 15.40 21.60 4.47
CA SER A 178 14.26 21.16 3.66
C SER A 178 14.15 19.63 3.57
N SER A 179 15.26 18.93 3.31
CA SER A 179 15.28 17.47 3.24
C SER A 179 14.85 16.79 4.54
N LEU A 180 15.24 17.34 5.69
CA LEU A 180 14.85 16.79 6.99
C LEU A 180 13.33 16.90 7.19
N TYR A 181 12.77 18.09 6.93
CA TYR A 181 11.35 18.35 7.14
C TYR A 181 10.47 17.53 6.19
N ILE A 182 10.84 17.47 4.91
CA ILE A 182 10.12 16.65 3.92
C ILE A 182 10.24 15.17 4.30
N GLY A 183 11.42 14.70 4.71
CA GLY A 183 11.63 13.32 5.15
C GLY A 183 10.78 12.93 6.35
N VAL A 184 10.67 13.81 7.36
CA VAL A 184 9.77 13.59 8.52
C VAL A 184 8.31 13.57 8.07
N GLY A 185 7.88 14.54 7.25
CA GLY A 185 6.50 14.61 6.77
C GLY A 185 6.07 13.37 5.99
N TYR A 186 6.92 12.87 5.08
CA TYR A 186 6.64 11.63 4.34
C TYR A 186 6.69 10.40 5.25
N ALA A 187 7.62 10.33 6.21
CA ALA A 187 7.67 9.20 7.14
C ALA A 187 6.40 9.11 7.99
N MET A 188 5.86 10.26 8.43
CA MET A 188 4.58 10.31 9.15
C MET A 188 3.41 9.83 8.27
N SER A 189 3.42 10.10 6.97
CA SER A 189 2.39 9.57 6.05
C SER A 189 2.37 8.04 5.98
N LEU A 190 3.51 7.37 6.18
CA LEU A 190 3.63 5.91 6.21
C LEU A 190 3.12 5.28 7.51
N LEU A 191 3.13 6.03 8.62
CA LEU A 191 2.54 5.56 9.88
C LEU A 191 1.01 5.51 9.82
N GLY A 192 0.40 6.36 9.00
CA GLY A 192 -1.06 6.41 8.81
C GLY A 192 -1.68 5.05 8.47
N PRO A 193 -1.26 4.37 7.37
CA PRO A 193 -1.75 3.04 7.02
C PRO A 193 -1.62 2.03 8.17
N ALA A 194 -0.49 1.99 8.88
CA ALA A 194 -0.28 1.07 10.01
C ALA A 194 -1.33 1.29 11.11
N ILE A 195 -1.54 2.54 11.50
CA ILE A 195 -2.56 2.91 12.48
C ILE A 195 -3.95 2.51 11.97
N GLY A 196 -4.25 2.74 10.69
CA GLY A 196 -5.53 2.39 10.09
C GLY A 196 -5.80 0.88 10.04
N TYR A 197 -4.80 0.05 9.74
CA TYR A 197 -4.94 -1.41 9.79
C TYR A 197 -5.14 -1.92 11.23
N VAL A 198 -4.37 -1.41 12.20
CA VAL A 198 -4.52 -1.81 13.61
C VAL A 198 -5.88 -1.37 14.15
N LEU A 199 -6.23 -0.10 13.99
CA LEU A 199 -7.51 0.46 14.43
C LEU A 199 -8.68 -0.25 13.73
N GLY A 200 -8.61 -0.40 12.41
CA GLY A 200 -9.63 -1.11 11.63
C GLY A 200 -9.79 -2.56 12.06
N GLY A 201 -8.70 -3.27 12.34
CA GLY A 201 -8.74 -4.67 12.79
C GLY A 201 -9.46 -4.83 14.12
N GLN A 202 -9.23 -3.91 15.06
CA GLN A 202 -9.96 -3.87 16.34
C GLN A 202 -11.44 -3.52 16.12
N LEU A 203 -11.75 -2.55 15.26
CA LEU A 203 -13.14 -2.17 14.95
C LEU A 203 -13.91 -3.29 14.24
N LEU A 204 -13.23 -4.14 13.46
CA LEU A 204 -13.86 -5.29 12.82
C LEU A 204 -14.24 -6.42 13.79
N GLN A 205 -13.68 -6.44 15.01
CA GLN A 205 -14.09 -7.36 16.08
C GLN A 205 -15.42 -6.96 16.74
N VAL A 206 -15.93 -5.76 16.46
CA VAL A 206 -17.24 -5.28 16.89
C VAL A 206 -18.26 -5.61 15.80
N TYR A 207 -19.40 -6.19 16.16
CA TYR A 207 -20.44 -6.57 15.19
C TYR A 207 -20.99 -5.34 14.46
N ILE A 208 -21.24 -5.48 13.15
CA ILE A 208 -21.60 -4.36 12.25
C ILE A 208 -22.77 -3.51 12.75
N ASP A 209 -23.80 -4.17 13.29
CA ASP A 209 -24.91 -3.52 13.99
C ASP A 209 -24.57 -3.61 15.48
N ILE A 210 -24.12 -2.53 16.14
CA ILE A 210 -23.57 -2.50 17.52
C ILE A 210 -24.38 -3.34 18.54
N GLN A 211 -25.67 -3.55 18.29
CA GLN A 211 -26.50 -4.56 18.97
C GLN A 211 -26.73 -5.80 18.10
N ILE A 212 -26.19 -6.94 18.54
CA ILE A 212 -26.53 -8.25 17.95
C ILE A 212 -28.03 -8.49 18.19
N PRO A 213 -28.86 -8.71 17.16
CA PRO A 213 -30.25 -9.09 17.37
C PRO A 213 -30.29 -10.42 18.13
N LYS A 214 -30.87 -10.43 19.33
CA LYS A 214 -31.28 -11.69 19.99
C LYS A 214 -32.30 -12.35 19.05
N ARG A 215 -31.94 -13.47 18.44
CA ARG A 215 -32.92 -14.25 17.68
C ARG A 215 -33.90 -14.87 18.67
N GLN A 216 -35.19 -14.61 18.47
CA GLN A 216 -36.32 -15.15 19.23
C GLN A 216 -36.60 -16.62 18.86
N ASP A 217 -35.57 -17.46 18.74
CA ASP A 217 -35.75 -18.90 18.56
C ASP A 217 -34.67 -19.65 19.36
N THR A 218 -35.15 -20.59 20.15
CA THR A 218 -34.49 -21.41 21.18
C THR A 218 -33.36 -22.31 20.67
N THR A 219 -32.29 -21.74 20.12
CA THR A 219 -30.98 -22.40 20.07
C THR A 219 -29.89 -21.34 20.06
N TYR A 220 -29.14 -21.25 21.16
CA TYR A 220 -27.96 -20.40 21.28
C TYR A 220 -26.96 -20.70 20.16
N THR A 221 -26.99 -19.91 19.09
CA THR A 221 -25.85 -19.75 18.18
C THR A 221 -25.36 -18.32 18.32
N LYS A 222 -24.52 -18.11 19.33
CA LYS A 222 -23.61 -16.96 19.35
C LYS A 222 -22.83 -17.05 18.04
N VAL A 223 -23.03 -16.10 17.13
CA VAL A 223 -22.15 -15.94 15.96
C VAL A 223 -20.80 -15.56 16.55
N ASP A 224 -19.86 -16.50 16.53
CA ASP A 224 -18.51 -16.29 17.03
C ASP A 224 -17.72 -15.42 16.04
N GLN A 225 -16.65 -14.77 16.48
CA GLN A 225 -15.83 -13.92 15.59
C GLN A 225 -15.21 -14.71 14.43
N ASP A 226 -15.02 -16.02 14.62
CA ASP A 226 -14.48 -16.95 13.63
C ASP A 226 -15.56 -17.45 12.64
N ASP A 227 -16.82 -17.03 12.78
CA ASP A 227 -17.87 -17.37 11.83
C ASP A 227 -17.65 -16.61 10.51
N PRO A 228 -17.59 -17.30 9.35
CA PRO A 228 -17.37 -16.64 8.05
C PRO A 228 -18.46 -15.62 7.68
N ARG A 229 -19.61 -15.65 8.36
CA ARG A 229 -20.73 -14.70 8.22
C ARG A 229 -20.58 -13.45 9.08
N TRP A 230 -19.57 -13.37 9.95
CA TRP A 230 -19.30 -12.19 10.77
C TRP A 230 -18.90 -11.00 9.89
N LEU A 231 -19.54 -9.85 10.12
CA LEU A 231 -19.18 -8.57 9.53
C LEU A 231 -18.90 -7.56 10.64
N GLY A 232 -17.76 -6.90 10.53
CA GLY A 232 -17.28 -5.94 11.52
C GLY A 232 -17.79 -4.52 11.30
N ALA A 233 -17.73 -3.68 12.34
CA ALA A 233 -18.18 -2.28 12.35
C ALA A 233 -17.20 -1.32 11.66
N TRP A 234 -16.95 -1.54 10.37
CA TRP A 234 -15.98 -0.80 9.54
C TRP A 234 -16.21 0.72 9.48
N TRP A 235 -17.46 1.19 9.61
CA TRP A 235 -17.85 2.59 9.44
C TRP A 235 -17.37 3.52 10.59
N ILE A 236 -17.14 2.98 11.79
CA ILE A 236 -16.81 3.77 12.99
C ILE A 236 -15.50 4.54 12.79
N GLY A 237 -14.49 3.88 12.20
CA GLY A 237 -13.18 4.48 11.95
C GLY A 237 -13.27 5.69 11.03
N PHE A 238 -14.10 5.62 9.99
CA PHE A 238 -14.31 6.72 9.04
C PHE A 238 -14.95 7.94 9.69
N LEU A 239 -15.92 7.75 10.60
CA LEU A 239 -16.53 8.85 11.34
C LEU A 239 -15.55 9.49 12.33
N ALA A 240 -14.76 8.69 13.05
CA ALA A 240 -13.74 9.21 13.96
C ALA A 240 -12.71 10.06 13.18
N CYS A 241 -12.24 9.57 12.03
CA CYS A 241 -11.35 10.31 11.15
C CYS A 241 -12.00 11.57 10.56
N PHE A 242 -13.28 11.54 10.20
CA PHE A 242 -14.02 12.72 9.73
C PHE A 242 -13.92 13.88 10.73
N PHE A 243 -14.28 13.64 11.99
CA PHE A 243 -14.20 14.67 13.02
C PHE A 243 -12.76 15.13 13.25
N ALA A 244 -11.81 14.19 13.35
CA ALA A 244 -10.41 14.51 13.63
C ALA A 244 -9.74 15.31 12.51
N ILE A 245 -10.01 14.99 11.24
CA ILE A 245 -9.50 15.71 10.07
C ILE A 245 -10.07 17.13 10.03
N TRP A 246 -11.36 17.30 10.35
CA TRP A 246 -11.99 18.62 10.32
C TRP A 246 -11.46 19.58 11.39
N LEU A 247 -10.96 19.06 12.51
CA LEU A 247 -10.22 19.88 13.49
C LEU A 247 -8.98 20.54 12.86
N LEU A 248 -8.39 19.96 11.81
CA LEU A 248 -7.21 20.50 11.12
C LEU A 248 -7.53 21.63 10.15
N ILE A 249 -8.81 21.86 9.81
CA ILE A 249 -9.21 23.00 8.97
C ILE A 249 -8.82 24.32 9.65
N ILE A 250 -8.97 24.39 10.98
CA ILE A 250 -8.67 25.58 11.78
C ILE A 250 -7.18 25.97 11.67
N PRO A 251 -6.19 25.12 12.03
CA PRO A 251 -4.78 25.49 11.94
C PRO A 251 -4.36 25.86 10.51
N PHE A 252 -4.79 25.12 9.48
CA PHE A 252 -4.45 25.44 8.08
C PHE A 252 -5.07 26.75 7.59
N SER A 253 -6.27 27.10 8.07
CA SER A 253 -6.90 28.39 7.77
C SER A 253 -6.18 29.56 8.46
N CYS A 254 -5.52 29.31 9.59
CA CYS A 254 -4.81 30.30 10.38
C CYS A 254 -3.38 30.58 9.88
N PHE A 255 -2.70 29.63 9.24
CA PHE A 255 -1.33 29.85 8.73
C PHE A 255 -1.28 30.97 7.67
N PRO A 256 -0.25 31.83 7.67
CA PRO A 256 -0.05 32.88 6.67
C PRO A 256 0.37 32.34 5.30
N LYS A 257 0.28 33.16 4.25
CA LYS A 257 0.74 32.80 2.89
C LYS A 257 2.23 32.47 2.85
N HIS A 258 3.02 33.16 3.68
CA HIS A 258 4.44 32.93 3.88
C HIS A 258 4.70 33.00 5.39
N LEU A 259 5.49 32.07 5.92
CA LEU A 259 5.82 32.06 7.35
C LEU A 259 6.75 33.24 7.70
N PRO A 260 6.78 33.67 8.98
CA PRO A 260 7.71 34.69 9.43
C PRO A 260 9.16 34.32 9.07
N GLY A 261 9.87 35.22 8.40
CA GLY A 261 11.26 35.00 7.97
C GLY A 261 11.44 34.27 6.63
N THR A 262 10.36 33.79 5.99
CA THR A 262 10.44 33.11 4.68
C THR A 262 11.10 33.98 3.61
N ALA A 263 10.80 35.28 3.54
CA ALA A 263 11.40 36.19 2.55
C ALA A 263 12.94 36.27 2.68
N LYS A 264 13.44 36.37 3.92
CA LYS A 264 14.87 36.36 4.20
C LYS A 264 15.51 35.02 3.81
N ILE A 265 14.85 33.91 4.14
CA ILE A 265 15.32 32.57 3.79
C ILE A 265 15.42 32.43 2.26
N GLN A 266 14.39 32.85 1.52
CA GLN A 266 14.37 32.80 0.07
C GLN A 266 15.49 33.65 -0.55
N ALA A 267 15.70 34.89 -0.09
CA ALA A 267 16.78 35.73 -0.59
C ALA A 267 18.20 35.20 -0.27
N GLU A 268 18.35 34.28 0.69
CA GLU A 268 19.61 33.62 1.02
C GLU A 268 19.85 32.33 0.19
N LYS A 269 18.82 31.78 -0.47
CA LYS A 269 18.88 30.55 -1.27
C LYS A 269 19.72 30.77 -2.54
N ILE A 270 20.83 30.04 -2.68
CA ILE A 270 21.62 30.03 -3.94
C ILE A 270 20.90 29.14 -4.96
N PRO A 271 20.44 29.64 -6.13
CA PRO A 271 19.72 28.82 -7.11
C PRO A 271 20.55 27.61 -7.57
N GLU A 272 19.89 26.45 -7.68
CA GLU A 272 20.45 25.18 -8.13
C GLU A 272 19.64 24.64 -9.33
N THR A 273 18.91 25.53 -9.99
CA THR A 273 18.07 25.25 -11.16
C THR A 273 18.92 24.65 -12.28
N HIS A 274 18.35 23.70 -13.01
CA HIS A 274 19.03 23.19 -14.19
C HIS A 274 19.15 24.30 -15.23
N ASP A 275 20.38 24.58 -15.67
CA ASP A 275 20.65 25.59 -16.68
C ASP A 275 20.31 25.08 -18.10
N ASP A 276 19.03 25.20 -18.46
CA ASP A 276 18.48 24.89 -19.78
C ASP A 276 17.77 26.11 -20.44
N GLY A 277 17.90 27.30 -19.84
CA GLY A 277 17.19 28.52 -20.25
C GLY A 277 15.72 28.59 -19.83
N GLY A 278 15.17 27.54 -19.21
CA GLY A 278 13.79 27.49 -18.73
C GLY A 278 13.49 28.52 -17.65
N GLU A 279 14.43 28.78 -16.74
CA GLU A 279 14.28 29.80 -15.70
C GLU A 279 14.13 31.21 -16.30
N VAL A 280 14.93 31.53 -17.32
CA VAL A 280 14.84 32.81 -18.04
C VAL A 280 13.49 32.94 -18.72
N LEU A 281 13.03 31.91 -19.44
CA LEU A 281 11.73 31.90 -20.10
C LEU A 281 10.56 32.09 -19.12
N VAL A 282 10.62 31.47 -17.94
CA VAL A 282 9.60 31.61 -16.90
C VAL A 282 9.60 33.02 -16.31
N GLN A 283 10.76 33.63 -16.13
CA GLN A 283 10.89 34.99 -15.61
C GLN A 283 10.51 36.06 -16.64
N THR A 284 10.96 35.95 -17.89
CA THR A 284 10.72 36.97 -18.93
C THR A 284 9.26 37.04 -19.37
N ASN A 285 8.59 35.89 -19.45
CA ASN A 285 7.20 35.81 -19.92
C ASN A 285 6.19 35.77 -18.77
N ASP A 286 6.65 35.86 -17.51
CA ASP A 286 5.90 35.65 -16.27
C ASP A 286 4.91 34.47 -16.32
N LEU A 287 5.36 33.36 -16.95
CA LEU A 287 4.54 32.19 -17.24
C LEU A 287 3.90 31.62 -15.96
N GLY A 288 2.57 31.49 -15.97
CA GLY A 288 1.82 30.94 -14.83
C GLY A 288 0.80 31.91 -14.22
N GLN A 289 0.59 33.09 -14.81
CA GLN A 289 -0.49 34.00 -14.38
C GLN A 289 -1.85 33.57 -14.93
N SER A 290 -1.89 33.05 -16.16
CA SER A 290 -3.12 32.69 -16.85
C SER A 290 -3.13 31.20 -17.17
N PHE A 291 -4.33 30.60 -17.16
CA PHE A 291 -4.51 29.21 -17.61
C PHE A 291 -4.02 28.96 -19.04
N LYS A 292 -3.93 30.01 -19.86
CA LYS A 292 -3.33 29.94 -21.21
C LYS A 292 -1.84 29.57 -21.20
N ASP A 293 -1.13 29.85 -20.11
CA ASP A 293 0.29 29.53 -19.96
C ASP A 293 0.51 28.07 -19.57
N PHE A 294 -0.54 27.34 -19.17
CA PHE A 294 -0.45 25.97 -18.68
C PHE A 294 0.26 25.01 -19.64
N PRO A 295 -0.08 24.94 -20.95
CA PRO A 295 0.58 24.01 -21.87
C PRO A 295 2.07 24.31 -22.03
N MET A 296 2.44 25.59 -22.06
CA MET A 296 3.83 26.00 -22.18
C MET A 296 4.61 25.69 -20.90
N ALA A 297 4.04 25.98 -19.73
CA ALA A 297 4.65 25.63 -18.45
C ALA A 297 4.86 24.12 -18.30
N LEU A 298 3.89 23.32 -18.74
CA LEU A 298 4.00 21.86 -18.74
C LEU A 298 5.10 21.38 -19.69
N LEU A 299 5.18 21.96 -20.89
CA LEU A 299 6.19 21.60 -21.88
C LEU A 299 7.61 21.92 -21.40
N ILE A 300 7.82 23.04 -20.69
CA ILE A 300 9.10 23.38 -20.08
C ILE A 300 9.53 22.28 -19.10
N LEU A 301 8.63 21.84 -18.22
CA LEU A 301 8.92 20.76 -17.28
C LEU A 301 9.18 19.42 -17.97
N LEU A 302 8.35 19.04 -18.95
CA LEU A 302 8.51 17.77 -19.68
C LEU A 302 9.77 17.74 -20.55
N ARG A 303 10.31 18.90 -20.95
CA ARG A 303 11.58 18.99 -21.69
C ARG A 303 12.81 19.02 -20.79
N ASN A 304 12.67 19.26 -19.49
CA ASN A 304 13.80 19.26 -18.57
C ASN A 304 14.31 17.81 -18.40
N PRO A 305 15.50 17.46 -18.93
CA PRO A 305 15.97 16.09 -18.94
C PRO A 305 16.32 15.56 -17.55
N VAL A 306 16.74 16.44 -16.63
CA VAL A 306 17.05 16.08 -15.24
C VAL A 306 15.77 15.73 -14.51
N LEU A 307 14.73 16.56 -14.64
CA LEU A 307 13.42 16.33 -14.03
C LEU A 307 12.82 15.00 -14.51
N MET A 308 12.73 14.79 -15.82
CA MET A 308 12.13 13.57 -16.36
C MET A 308 12.92 12.32 -15.97
N SER A 309 14.26 12.41 -15.89
CA SER A 309 15.07 11.29 -15.40
C SER A 309 14.77 10.94 -13.95
N LEU A 310 14.66 11.95 -13.07
CA LEU A 310 14.30 11.75 -11.67
C LEU A 310 12.86 11.22 -11.50
N ILE A 311 11.93 11.65 -12.35
CA ILE A 311 10.54 11.17 -12.35
C ILE A 311 10.47 9.69 -12.73
N VAL A 312 11.14 9.27 -13.80
CA VAL A 312 11.19 7.85 -14.22
C VAL A 312 11.85 6.99 -13.13
N ALA A 313 12.95 7.46 -12.54
CA ALA A 313 13.60 6.80 -11.42
C ALA A 313 12.64 6.63 -10.22
N SER A 314 11.92 7.70 -9.84
CA SER A 314 10.94 7.63 -8.74
C SER A 314 9.74 6.73 -9.03
N SER A 315 9.31 6.65 -10.30
CA SER A 315 8.20 5.81 -10.73
C SER A 315 8.59 4.33 -10.67
N SER A 316 9.81 3.99 -11.11
CA SER A 316 10.36 2.64 -11.00
C SER A 316 10.50 2.19 -9.54
N GLU A 317 10.95 3.10 -8.64
CA GLU A 317 10.99 2.83 -7.20
C GLU A 317 9.60 2.61 -6.60
N ALA A 318 8.62 3.43 -6.99
CA ALA A 318 7.23 3.27 -6.54
C ALA A 318 6.60 1.96 -7.03
N LEU A 319 6.95 1.50 -8.24
CA LEU A 319 6.55 0.20 -8.78
C LEU A 319 6.98 -0.94 -7.86
N VAL A 320 8.26 -0.97 -7.49
CA VAL A 320 8.81 -1.99 -6.58
C VAL A 320 8.17 -1.90 -5.19
N ALA A 321 8.06 -0.69 -4.65
CA ALA A 321 7.48 -0.47 -3.32
C ALA A 321 6.03 -0.96 -3.23
N THR A 322 5.20 -0.64 -4.22
CA THR A 322 3.78 -1.04 -4.25
C THR A 322 3.58 -2.52 -4.58
N GLY A 323 4.41 -3.09 -5.45
CA GLY A 323 4.45 -4.53 -5.72
C GLY A 323 4.72 -5.34 -4.46
N PHE A 324 5.77 -5.00 -3.71
CA PHE A 324 6.07 -5.65 -2.44
C PHE A 324 5.06 -5.34 -1.34
N ALA A 325 4.54 -4.11 -1.25
CA ALA A 325 3.48 -3.79 -0.29
C ALA A 325 2.25 -4.70 -0.43
N THR A 326 1.92 -5.10 -1.67
CA THR A 326 0.76 -5.95 -1.95
C THR A 326 1.09 -7.43 -1.77
N PHE A 327 2.24 -7.90 -2.26
CA PHE A 327 2.51 -9.33 -2.43
C PHE A 327 3.57 -9.92 -1.50
N LEU A 328 4.25 -9.11 -0.69
CA LEU A 328 5.22 -9.62 0.28
C LEU A 328 4.58 -10.59 1.30
N PRO A 329 3.37 -10.36 1.85
CA PRO A 329 2.72 -11.33 2.73
C PRO A 329 2.52 -12.68 2.05
N LYS A 330 2.09 -12.66 0.78
CA LYS A 330 1.87 -13.87 -0.02
C LYS A 330 3.18 -14.61 -0.30
N PHE A 331 4.27 -13.87 -0.53
CA PHE A 331 5.60 -14.45 -0.64
C PHE A 331 6.00 -15.14 0.68
N ILE A 332 5.86 -14.45 1.82
CA ILE A 332 6.22 -15.01 3.14
C ILE A 332 5.36 -16.25 3.47
N GLU A 333 4.07 -16.21 3.16
CA GLU A 333 3.13 -17.30 3.37
C GLU A 333 3.55 -18.58 2.63
N ASN A 334 3.89 -18.46 1.35
CA ASN A 334 4.21 -19.62 0.52
C ASN A 334 5.65 -20.12 0.75
N GLN A 335 6.62 -19.22 0.90
CA GLN A 335 8.01 -19.59 1.12
C GLN A 335 8.26 -20.19 2.50
N PHE A 336 7.68 -19.61 3.55
CA PHE A 336 8.01 -19.97 4.93
C PHE A 336 6.86 -20.66 5.67
N GLY A 337 5.83 -21.09 4.94
CA GLY A 337 4.69 -21.87 5.47
C GLY A 337 3.96 -21.19 6.63
N LYS A 338 3.96 -19.85 6.67
CA LYS A 338 3.30 -19.08 7.72
C LYS A 338 1.83 -18.88 7.40
N SER A 339 1.02 -18.58 8.42
CA SER A 339 -0.37 -18.21 8.19
C SER A 339 -0.47 -16.86 7.49
N SER A 340 -1.52 -16.65 6.70
CA SER A 340 -1.72 -15.40 5.95
C SER A 340 -1.70 -14.16 6.86
N SER A 341 -2.33 -14.25 8.04
CA SER A 341 -2.38 -13.18 9.05
C SER A 341 -1.00 -12.86 9.64
N PHE A 342 -0.21 -13.88 9.96
CA PHE A 342 1.13 -13.69 10.49
C PHE A 342 2.08 -13.12 9.43
N SER A 343 1.98 -13.60 8.19
CA SER A 343 2.75 -13.08 7.06
C SER A 343 2.42 -11.62 6.74
N ALA A 344 1.14 -11.23 6.80
CA ALA A 344 0.73 -9.84 6.63
C ALA A 344 1.29 -8.94 7.73
N THR A 345 1.28 -9.42 8.98
CA THR A 345 1.87 -8.71 10.13
C THR A 345 3.38 -8.51 9.95
N LEU A 346 4.10 -9.55 9.54
CA LEU A 346 5.53 -9.47 9.25
C LEU A 346 5.82 -8.51 8.08
N GLY A 347 5.05 -8.60 7.00
CA GLY A 347 5.18 -7.70 5.86
C GLY A 347 5.02 -6.24 6.25
N GLY A 348 4.00 -5.92 7.06
CA GLY A 348 3.78 -4.59 7.61
C GLY A 348 4.92 -4.11 8.53
N LEU A 349 5.40 -4.98 9.42
CA LEU A 349 6.49 -4.68 10.35
C LEU A 349 7.83 -4.45 9.66
N VAL A 350 8.07 -5.10 8.52
CA VAL A 350 9.28 -4.88 7.72
C VAL A 350 9.14 -3.62 6.86
N LEU A 351 8.04 -3.47 6.13
CA LEU A 351 7.89 -2.42 5.13
C LEU A 351 7.73 -1.03 5.75
N ILE A 352 6.82 -0.87 6.73
CA ILE A 352 6.43 0.46 7.22
C ILE A 352 7.56 1.13 8.03
N PRO A 353 8.13 0.49 9.07
CA PRO A 353 9.26 1.06 9.80
C PRO A 353 10.50 1.21 8.92
N GLY A 354 10.78 0.25 8.03
CA GLY A 354 11.91 0.33 7.10
C GLY A 354 11.79 1.55 6.18
N ALA A 355 10.61 1.77 5.62
CA ALA A 355 10.33 2.92 4.75
C ALA A 355 10.43 4.26 5.48
N ALA A 356 9.83 4.37 6.68
CA ALA A 356 9.89 5.57 7.51
C ALA A 356 11.33 5.90 7.95
N LEU A 357 12.08 4.90 8.41
CA LEU A 357 13.49 5.07 8.79
C LEU A 357 14.33 5.53 7.60
N GLY A 358 14.14 4.94 6.41
CA GLY A 358 14.87 5.34 5.21
C GLY A 358 14.65 6.81 4.83
N GLN A 359 13.39 7.27 4.88
CA GLN A 359 13.04 8.65 4.56
C GLN A 359 13.59 9.67 5.56
N VAL A 360 13.56 9.35 6.86
CA VAL A 360 14.12 10.23 7.91
C VAL A 360 15.66 10.23 7.86
N ILE A 361 16.29 9.07 7.77
CA ILE A 361 17.77 8.95 7.72
C ILE A 361 18.33 9.71 6.52
N SER A 362 17.72 9.56 5.34
CA SER A 362 18.14 10.31 4.15
C SER A 362 17.93 11.82 4.31
N GLY A 363 16.80 12.25 4.87
CA GLY A 363 16.53 13.65 5.18
C GLY A 363 17.57 14.27 6.12
N VAL A 364 17.91 13.55 7.20
CA VAL A 364 18.96 13.94 8.17
C VAL A 364 20.34 13.98 7.51
N LEU A 365 20.70 12.98 6.70
CA LEU A 365 22.03 12.87 6.12
C LEU A 365 22.30 13.95 5.08
N VAL A 366 21.34 14.19 4.17
CA VAL A 366 21.38 15.29 3.20
C VAL A 366 21.47 16.64 3.92
N SER A 367 20.74 16.77 5.04
CA SER A 367 20.70 18.00 5.83
C SER A 367 22.01 18.30 6.54
N LYS A 368 22.53 17.33 7.30
CA LYS A 368 23.77 17.46 8.08
C LYS A 368 24.99 17.66 7.18
N ARG A 369 25.05 16.96 6.04
CA ARG A 369 26.15 17.10 5.07
C ARG A 369 26.00 18.31 4.14
N LYS A 370 24.89 19.07 4.23
CA LYS A 370 24.59 20.24 3.40
C LYS A 370 24.82 19.96 1.91
N MET A 371 24.32 18.83 1.42
CA MET A 371 24.55 18.40 0.04
C MET A 371 23.88 19.38 -0.94
N ASP A 372 24.58 19.71 -2.01
CA ASP A 372 24.06 20.39 -3.20
C ASP A 372 23.27 19.42 -4.08
N CYS A 373 22.52 19.90 -5.07
CA CYS A 373 21.69 19.08 -5.96
C CYS A 373 22.50 17.92 -6.59
N LYS A 374 23.70 18.20 -7.10
CA LYS A 374 24.56 17.16 -7.69
C LYS A 374 25.00 16.12 -6.66
N GLY A 375 25.34 16.54 -5.44
CA GLY A 375 25.64 15.65 -4.31
C GLY A 375 24.45 14.78 -3.90
N ILE A 376 23.23 15.32 -3.90
CA ILE A 376 21.98 14.60 -3.62
C ILE A 376 21.74 13.50 -4.65
N ILE A 377 21.85 13.81 -5.95
CA ILE A 377 21.62 12.82 -7.01
C ILE A 377 22.70 11.71 -6.95
N LYS A 378 23.98 12.06 -6.68
CA LYS A 378 25.04 11.06 -6.46
C LYS A 378 24.79 10.17 -5.25
N PHE A 379 24.26 10.74 -4.17
CA PHE A 379 23.90 9.98 -2.98
C PHE A 379 22.81 8.94 -3.29
N MET A 380 21.83 9.27 -4.15
CA MET A 380 20.80 8.33 -4.59
C MET A 380 21.37 7.11 -5.33
N ILE A 381 22.40 7.31 -6.17
CA ILE A 381 23.07 6.17 -6.86
C ILE A 381 23.60 5.19 -5.82
N GLY A 382 24.29 5.69 -4.79
CA GLY A 382 24.84 4.86 -3.72
C GLY A 382 23.75 4.08 -2.98
N THR A 383 22.66 4.73 -2.58
CA THR A 383 21.56 4.05 -1.86
C THR A 383 20.84 3.02 -2.73
N CYS A 384 20.60 3.32 -4.01
CA CYS A 384 19.95 2.39 -4.93
C CYS A 384 20.84 1.17 -5.23
N SER A 385 22.15 1.35 -5.38
CA SER A 385 23.10 0.24 -5.56
C SER A 385 23.13 -0.69 -4.35
N VAL A 386 23.14 -0.13 -3.13
CA VAL A 386 23.08 -0.95 -1.90
C VAL A 386 21.75 -1.71 -1.81
N ALA A 387 20.63 -1.06 -2.14
CA ALA A 387 19.32 -1.71 -2.16
C ALA A 387 19.26 -2.87 -3.18
N LEU A 388 19.86 -2.71 -4.37
CA LEU A 388 19.95 -3.77 -5.38
C LEU A 388 20.75 -4.98 -4.86
N ILE A 389 21.88 -4.74 -4.19
CA ILE A 389 22.71 -5.80 -3.60
C ILE A 389 21.93 -6.52 -2.49
N LEU A 390 21.27 -5.80 -1.58
CA LEU A 390 20.50 -6.39 -0.50
C LEU A 390 19.28 -7.19 -1.01
N ASN A 391 18.69 -6.77 -2.13
CA ASN A 391 17.62 -7.51 -2.78
C ASN A 391 18.07 -8.91 -3.24
N THR A 392 19.37 -9.20 -3.36
CA THR A 392 19.87 -10.56 -3.69
C THR A 392 19.43 -11.65 -2.70
N VAL A 393 18.92 -11.25 -1.53
CA VAL A 393 18.33 -12.14 -0.50
C VAL A 393 17.30 -13.12 -1.04
N PHE A 394 16.53 -12.76 -2.07
CA PHE A 394 15.55 -13.67 -2.68
C PHE A 394 16.19 -14.90 -3.34
N LEU A 395 17.49 -14.88 -3.68
CA LEU A 395 18.17 -16.05 -4.29
C LEU A 395 18.59 -17.10 -3.27
N PHE A 396 19.10 -16.66 -2.11
CA PHE A 396 19.72 -17.56 -1.14
C PHE A 396 18.85 -17.83 0.09
N ALA A 397 17.86 -16.99 0.38
CA ALA A 397 16.90 -17.17 1.47
C ALA A 397 15.54 -17.69 0.97
N LYS A 398 15.56 -18.52 -0.08
CA LYS A 398 14.38 -19.22 -0.62
C LYS A 398 14.25 -20.61 -0.02
N CYS A 399 13.04 -21.13 0.00
CA CYS A 399 12.67 -22.45 0.46
C CYS A 399 12.03 -23.24 -0.68
N GLY A 400 12.14 -24.58 -0.64
CA GLY A 400 11.45 -25.46 -1.56
C GLY A 400 9.96 -25.58 -1.26
N ASN A 401 9.24 -26.31 -2.11
CA ASN A 401 7.87 -26.73 -1.83
C ASN A 401 7.88 -27.93 -0.86
N GLU A 402 6.97 -27.91 0.12
CA GLU A 402 6.74 -29.08 0.98
C GLU A 402 5.97 -30.17 0.22
N PRO A 403 6.11 -31.46 0.60
CA PRO A 403 5.41 -32.56 -0.05
C PRO A 403 3.88 -32.37 -0.02
N PHE A 404 3.26 -32.39 -1.20
CA PHE A 404 1.82 -32.24 -1.39
C PHE A 404 1.30 -33.41 -2.23
N ALA A 405 0.39 -34.20 -1.63
CA ALA A 405 -0.23 -35.37 -2.25
C ALA A 405 -1.08 -35.00 -3.49
N GLY A 406 -0.76 -35.61 -4.63
CA GLY A 406 -1.40 -35.36 -5.93
C GLY A 406 -0.87 -34.13 -6.68
N VAL A 407 0.12 -33.40 -6.12
CA VAL A 407 0.73 -32.24 -6.77
C VAL A 407 2.23 -32.43 -6.92
N SER A 408 2.98 -32.54 -5.82
CA SER A 408 4.44 -32.76 -5.84
C SER A 408 4.84 -34.21 -5.61
N GLU A 409 4.00 -34.98 -4.92
CA GLU A 409 4.18 -36.42 -4.69
C GLU A 409 2.88 -37.19 -4.93
N THR A 410 2.97 -38.51 -5.12
CA THR A 410 1.79 -39.39 -5.24
C THR A 410 1.23 -39.76 -3.86
N TYR A 411 0.00 -40.26 -3.80
CA TYR A 411 -0.65 -40.69 -2.56
C TYR A 411 -0.04 -42.01 -2.08
N ASN A 412 1.07 -41.94 -1.33
CA ASN A 412 1.81 -43.10 -0.83
C ASN A 412 2.13 -44.13 -1.94
N GLY A 413 2.60 -43.65 -3.10
CA GLY A 413 2.90 -44.47 -4.28
C GLY A 413 1.69 -44.80 -5.17
N THR A 414 0.49 -44.33 -4.84
CA THR A 414 -0.73 -44.53 -5.63
C THR A 414 -1.21 -43.24 -6.31
N GLY A 415 -1.88 -43.37 -7.45
CA GLY A 415 -2.35 -42.24 -8.25
C GLY A 415 -1.28 -41.63 -9.16
N THR A 416 -1.60 -40.49 -9.77
CA THR A 416 -0.73 -39.78 -10.73
C THR A 416 -0.44 -38.36 -10.25
N LEU A 417 0.75 -37.84 -10.54
CA LEU A 417 1.08 -36.43 -10.33
C LEU A 417 0.06 -35.53 -11.06
N TYR A 418 -0.23 -34.36 -10.47
CA TYR A 418 -1.24 -33.39 -10.94
C TYR A 418 -2.69 -33.89 -10.91
N ASN A 419 -2.97 -35.00 -10.22
CA ASN A 419 -4.32 -35.48 -9.97
C ASN A 419 -4.57 -35.61 -8.46
N LEU A 420 -5.55 -34.85 -7.96
CA LEU A 420 -5.94 -34.87 -6.56
C LEU A 420 -6.72 -36.15 -6.17
N THR A 421 -7.25 -36.88 -7.16
CA THR A 421 -8.00 -38.12 -6.93
C THR A 421 -7.08 -39.33 -7.03
N ALA A 422 -7.13 -40.19 -6.01
CA ALA A 422 -6.38 -41.42 -5.91
C ALA A 422 -7.31 -42.55 -5.39
N PRO A 423 -6.91 -43.83 -5.49
CA PRO A 423 -7.75 -44.95 -5.04
C PRO A 423 -8.25 -44.82 -3.58
N CYS A 424 -7.46 -44.18 -2.71
CA CYS A 424 -7.81 -43.98 -1.30
C CYS A 424 -8.95 -42.98 -1.05
N ASN A 425 -9.15 -41.98 -1.93
CA ASN A 425 -10.19 -40.94 -1.78
C ASN A 425 -11.27 -40.98 -2.88
N ALA A 426 -11.18 -41.91 -3.82
CA ALA A 426 -12.12 -42.04 -4.94
C ALA A 426 -13.59 -42.18 -4.49
N ASN A 427 -13.82 -42.82 -3.33
CA ASN A 427 -15.16 -43.05 -2.78
C ASN A 427 -15.74 -41.86 -2.01
N CYS A 428 -14.96 -40.79 -1.80
CA CYS A 428 -15.35 -39.64 -0.98
C CYS A 428 -16.11 -38.53 -1.74
N ARG A 429 -16.20 -38.61 -3.08
CA ARG A 429 -16.84 -37.58 -3.95
C ARG A 429 -16.45 -36.13 -3.59
N CYS A 430 -15.16 -35.88 -3.38
CA CYS A 430 -14.67 -34.59 -2.91
C CYS A 430 -14.83 -33.47 -3.94
N LEU A 431 -15.27 -32.30 -3.48
CA LEU A 431 -15.32 -31.08 -4.28
C LEU A 431 -13.93 -30.43 -4.40
N ARG A 432 -13.50 -30.14 -5.63
CA ARG A 432 -12.27 -29.39 -5.91
C ARG A 432 -12.39 -27.89 -5.57
N SER A 433 -13.61 -27.38 -5.42
CA SER A 433 -13.90 -25.99 -5.04
C SER A 433 -13.64 -25.68 -3.56
N VAL A 434 -13.43 -26.69 -2.71
CA VAL A 434 -13.24 -26.54 -1.25
C VAL A 434 -11.81 -26.86 -0.84
N TYR A 435 -10.94 -25.86 -0.88
CA TYR A 435 -9.57 -25.97 -0.36
C TYR A 435 -9.53 -25.73 1.15
N TYR A 436 -9.17 -26.77 1.90
CA TYR A 436 -9.02 -26.70 3.35
C TYR A 436 -7.83 -27.57 3.77
N PRO A 437 -6.59 -27.09 3.57
CA PRO A 437 -5.41 -27.94 3.66
C PRO A 437 -5.29 -28.58 5.03
N VAL A 438 -4.88 -29.85 5.04
CA VAL A 438 -4.56 -30.60 6.25
C VAL A 438 -3.16 -31.19 6.14
N CYS A 439 -2.44 -31.21 7.26
CA CYS A 439 -1.15 -31.86 7.36
C CYS A 439 -1.32 -33.24 7.98
N GLY A 440 -0.90 -34.27 7.24
CA GLY A 440 -0.92 -35.65 7.71
C GLY A 440 0.19 -35.95 8.71
N SER A 441 -0.01 -37.02 9.48
CA SER A 441 1.00 -37.54 10.43
C SER A 441 2.25 -38.11 9.75
N ASP A 442 2.23 -38.22 8.42
CA ASP A 442 3.33 -38.57 7.52
C ASP A 442 4.10 -37.35 6.98
N GLU A 443 3.77 -36.14 7.46
CA GLU A 443 4.36 -34.86 7.04
C GLU A 443 4.03 -34.46 5.59
N VAL A 444 3.00 -35.07 5.00
CA VAL A 444 2.50 -34.73 3.66
C VAL A 444 1.26 -33.84 3.77
N GLN A 445 1.18 -32.82 2.91
CA GLN A 445 0.03 -31.93 2.82
C GLN A 445 -1.04 -32.49 1.86
N TYR A 446 -2.29 -32.38 2.27
CA TYR A 446 -3.46 -32.79 1.48
C TYR A 446 -4.40 -31.62 1.22
N PHE A 447 -5.10 -31.64 0.07
CA PHE A 447 -5.94 -30.53 -0.40
C PHE A 447 -7.11 -30.18 0.53
N SER A 448 -7.77 -31.21 1.07
CA SER A 448 -8.84 -31.06 2.06
C SER A 448 -8.92 -32.31 2.95
N PRO A 449 -9.67 -32.28 4.07
CA PRO A 449 -9.93 -33.47 4.87
C PRO A 449 -10.60 -34.58 4.04
N CYS A 450 -11.41 -34.21 3.04
CA CYS A 450 -12.03 -35.15 2.12
C CYS A 450 -10.99 -35.81 1.21
N PHE A 451 -10.07 -35.03 0.60
CA PHE A 451 -9.00 -35.59 -0.23
C PHE A 451 -7.96 -36.39 0.57
N ALA A 452 -7.82 -36.11 1.87
CA ALA A 452 -7.08 -36.96 2.81
C ALA A 452 -7.85 -38.24 3.21
N GLY A 453 -9.11 -38.39 2.80
CA GLY A 453 -9.95 -39.55 3.07
C GLY A 453 -10.45 -39.63 4.52
N CYS A 454 -10.48 -38.53 5.25
CA CYS A 454 -10.84 -38.49 6.67
C CYS A 454 -12.36 -38.59 6.88
N ALA A 455 -12.80 -39.65 7.55
CA ALA A 455 -14.21 -39.90 7.82
C ALA A 455 -14.76 -39.14 9.03
N SER A 456 -13.90 -38.76 9.99
CA SER A 456 -14.34 -38.15 11.26
C SER A 456 -13.39 -37.06 11.75
N TYR A 457 -13.91 -36.17 12.61
CA TYR A 457 -13.11 -35.16 13.29
C TYR A 457 -13.49 -35.08 14.76
N LEU A 458 -12.52 -34.70 15.58
CA LEU A 458 -12.69 -34.41 17.01
C LEU A 458 -12.33 -32.95 17.24
N PHE A 459 -13.05 -32.29 18.16
CA PHE A 459 -12.78 -30.91 18.55
C PHE A 459 -12.37 -30.91 20.02
N ASN A 460 -11.07 -30.74 20.28
CA ASN A 460 -10.52 -30.76 21.63
C ASN A 460 -9.64 -29.52 21.87
N ASN A 461 -9.78 -28.85 23.03
CA ASN A 461 -9.03 -27.64 23.38
C ASN A 461 -8.98 -26.56 22.27
N ARG A 462 -10.12 -26.29 21.60
CA ARG A 462 -10.22 -25.36 20.45
C ARG A 462 -9.41 -25.77 19.21
N LYS A 463 -8.91 -27.01 19.14
CA LYS A 463 -8.18 -27.56 18.02
C LYS A 463 -8.99 -28.69 17.39
N LYS A 464 -9.26 -28.57 16.09
CA LYS A 464 -9.89 -29.63 15.29
C LYS A 464 -8.81 -30.65 14.90
N THR A 465 -9.07 -31.93 15.07
CA THR A 465 -8.19 -33.03 14.62
C THR A 465 -8.98 -34.01 13.79
N TYR A 466 -8.35 -34.62 12.78
CA TYR A 466 -8.99 -35.54 11.84
C TYR A 466 -8.51 -36.98 12.08
N HIS A 467 -9.43 -37.93 11.91
CA HIS A 467 -9.24 -39.36 12.20
C HIS A 467 -9.90 -40.22 11.13
N ASN A 468 -9.44 -41.47 11.01
CA ASN A 468 -9.87 -42.45 9.99
C ASN A 468 -9.65 -41.89 8.58
N CYS A 469 -8.41 -41.53 8.26
CA CYS A 469 -8.00 -40.94 7.00
C CYS A 469 -7.36 -42.03 6.10
N SER A 470 -8.07 -42.45 5.05
CA SER A 470 -7.62 -43.55 4.18
C SER A 470 -6.37 -43.25 3.34
N CYS A 471 -6.04 -41.97 3.13
CA CYS A 471 -4.94 -41.55 2.25
C CYS A 471 -3.63 -41.21 2.98
N ILE A 472 -3.63 -41.21 4.32
CA ILE A 472 -2.48 -40.81 5.13
C ILE A 472 -1.60 -42.04 5.43
N GLY A 473 -0.29 -41.93 5.17
CA GLY A 473 0.66 -42.99 5.47
C GLY A 473 0.81 -43.24 6.97
N LYS A 474 1.26 -44.45 7.37
CA LYS A 474 1.57 -44.74 8.78
C LYS A 474 2.73 -43.84 9.25
N SER A 475 2.60 -43.24 10.45
CA SER A 475 3.58 -42.30 11.00
C SER A 475 4.99 -42.91 11.07
N LYS A 476 6.00 -42.14 10.61
CA LYS A 476 7.42 -42.52 10.66
C LYS A 476 8.03 -42.47 12.07
N ARG A 477 7.31 -41.97 13.10
CA ARG A 477 7.77 -41.96 14.49
C ARG A 477 7.10 -43.09 15.28
N GLY A 478 7.89 -44.11 15.59
CA GLY A 478 7.45 -45.25 16.38
C GLY A 478 7.17 -44.91 17.84
N SER A 479 6.15 -45.59 18.37
CA SER A 479 6.08 -46.16 19.72
C SER A 479 6.56 -45.29 20.88
N GLY A 480 5.64 -44.55 21.52
CA GLY A 480 5.85 -44.10 22.89
C GLY A 480 4.97 -42.95 23.34
N SER A 481 3.73 -43.26 23.71
CA SER A 481 2.82 -42.62 24.69
C SER A 481 1.38 -42.60 24.17
N GLU A 482 0.45 -43.11 24.99
CA GLU A 482 -0.99 -43.21 24.73
C GLU A 482 -1.71 -41.85 24.78
N ASP A 483 -1.18 -40.85 24.08
CA ASP A 483 -1.87 -39.58 23.87
C ASP A 483 -2.53 -39.63 22.48
N PHE A 484 -3.85 -39.88 22.47
CA PHE A 484 -4.79 -39.72 21.34
C PHE A 484 -4.15 -39.53 19.95
N HIS A 485 -3.91 -40.63 19.22
CA HIS A 485 -3.39 -40.60 17.86
C HIS A 485 -4.35 -39.83 16.92
N TYR A 486 -3.97 -38.62 16.54
CA TYR A 486 -4.57 -37.91 15.41
C TYR A 486 -3.81 -38.24 14.13
N GLU A 487 -4.52 -38.40 13.01
CA GLU A 487 -3.91 -38.73 11.72
C GLU A 487 -3.64 -37.47 10.89
N ALA A 488 -4.44 -36.43 11.08
CA ALA A 488 -4.24 -35.14 10.43
C ALA A 488 -4.65 -33.96 11.32
N VAL A 489 -4.01 -32.81 11.08
CA VAL A 489 -4.33 -31.52 11.70
C VAL A 489 -4.66 -30.48 10.62
N PRO A 490 -5.55 -29.52 10.90
CA PRO A 490 -5.87 -28.44 9.98
C PRO A 490 -4.66 -27.53 9.75
N GLY A 491 -4.54 -27.04 8.53
CA GLY A 491 -3.47 -26.13 8.09
C GLY A 491 -2.43 -26.80 7.20
N LYS A 492 -1.54 -25.96 6.66
CA LYS A 492 -0.38 -26.39 5.87
C LYS A 492 0.63 -27.12 6.77
N CYS A 493 1.42 -28.03 6.20
CA CYS A 493 2.50 -28.66 6.95
C CYS A 493 3.58 -27.62 7.35
N PRO A 494 4.21 -27.77 8.53
CA PRO A 494 5.23 -26.83 9.00
C PRO A 494 6.47 -26.93 8.12
N THR A 495 6.94 -25.80 7.59
CA THR A 495 8.16 -25.79 6.77
C THR A 495 9.41 -26.04 7.61
N GLN A 496 10.34 -26.85 7.10
CA GLN A 496 11.67 -27.03 7.72
C GLN A 496 12.61 -25.84 7.48
N CYS A 497 12.17 -24.84 6.72
CA CYS A 497 12.98 -23.70 6.31
C CYS A 497 13.25 -22.70 7.44
N LYS A 498 14.54 -22.52 7.78
CA LYS A 498 15.00 -21.61 8.84
C LYS A 498 15.48 -20.23 8.34
N PHE A 499 15.33 -19.95 7.04
CA PHE A 499 15.83 -18.70 6.43
C PHE A 499 14.96 -17.47 6.68
N LEU A 500 13.77 -17.62 7.28
CA LEU A 500 12.84 -16.50 7.52
C LEU A 500 13.48 -15.31 8.25
N PRO A 501 14.17 -15.45 9.41
CA PRO A 501 14.75 -14.30 10.11
C PRO A 501 15.83 -13.58 9.29
N LEU A 502 16.61 -14.36 8.53
CA LEU A 502 17.64 -13.83 7.65
C LEU A 502 17.03 -13.07 6.47
N PHE A 503 15.98 -13.61 5.84
CA PHE A 503 15.22 -12.93 4.79
C PHE A 503 14.66 -11.59 5.30
N LEU A 504 13.95 -11.60 6.42
CA LEU A 504 13.34 -10.39 6.99
C LEU A 504 14.38 -9.32 7.32
N THR A 505 15.54 -9.72 7.87
CA THR A 505 16.60 -8.77 8.24
C THR A 505 17.21 -8.09 7.02
N PHE A 506 17.64 -8.85 6.01
CA PHE A 506 18.22 -8.29 4.79
C PHE A 506 17.19 -7.49 4.00
N PHE A 507 15.97 -7.99 3.88
CA PHE A 507 14.89 -7.30 3.18
C PHE A 507 14.50 -6.01 3.90
N PHE A 508 14.50 -5.97 5.23
CA PHE A 508 14.31 -4.74 6.00
C PHE A 508 15.34 -3.67 5.64
N PHE A 509 16.63 -4.02 5.59
CA PHE A 509 17.65 -3.07 5.15
C PHE A 509 17.48 -2.69 3.66
N ALA A 510 17.09 -3.64 2.79
CA ALA A 510 16.80 -3.33 1.39
C ALA A 510 15.68 -2.28 1.26
N VAL A 511 14.63 -2.38 2.10
CA VAL A 511 13.55 -1.40 2.19
C VAL A 511 14.07 -0.06 2.71
N VAL A 512 14.87 -0.04 3.78
CA VAL A 512 15.48 1.19 4.32
C VAL A 512 16.25 1.92 3.22
N PHE A 513 17.17 1.24 2.52
CA PHE A 513 17.97 1.85 1.44
C PHE A 513 17.13 2.25 0.22
N THR A 514 16.05 1.51 -0.07
CA THR A 514 15.09 1.87 -1.13
C THR A 514 14.42 3.22 -0.81
N PHE A 515 13.87 3.36 0.38
CA PHE A 515 13.18 4.58 0.79
C PHE A 515 14.12 5.73 1.16
N MET A 516 15.42 5.47 1.38
CA MET A 516 16.45 6.51 1.46
C MET A 516 16.59 7.30 0.15
N ALA A 517 16.15 6.78 -1.00
CA ALA A 517 16.18 7.52 -2.26
C ALA A 517 14.96 8.46 -2.43
N THR A 518 13.84 8.23 -1.74
CA THR A 518 12.58 8.96 -1.95
C THR A 518 12.67 10.45 -1.58
N THR A 519 13.16 10.75 -0.36
CA THR A 519 13.32 12.14 0.11
C THR A 519 14.33 12.93 -0.74
N PRO A 520 15.54 12.40 -1.02
CA PRO A 520 16.49 13.02 -1.95
C PRO A 520 15.90 13.29 -3.33
N THR A 521 15.11 12.36 -3.90
CA THR A 521 14.50 12.55 -5.22
C THR A 521 13.59 13.77 -5.25
N THR A 522 12.71 13.89 -4.25
CA THR A 522 11.78 15.02 -4.13
C THR A 522 12.53 16.34 -3.97
N VAL A 523 13.56 16.37 -3.13
CA VAL A 523 14.39 17.56 -2.91
C VAL A 523 15.20 17.92 -4.16
N ALA A 524 15.73 16.93 -4.90
CA ALA A 524 16.43 17.16 -6.16
C ALA A 524 15.50 17.75 -7.22
N ILE A 525 14.26 17.25 -7.32
CA ILE A 525 13.22 17.80 -8.20
C ILE A 525 12.94 19.26 -7.87
N LEU A 526 12.73 19.58 -6.58
CA LEU A 526 12.47 20.96 -6.14
C LEU A 526 13.65 21.92 -6.39
N ARG A 527 14.87 21.40 -6.45
CA ARG A 527 16.09 22.18 -6.67
C ARG A 527 16.42 22.39 -8.14
N CYS A 528 16.12 21.42 -9.00
CA CYS A 528 16.46 21.49 -10.43
C CYS A 528 15.43 22.23 -11.29
N VAL A 529 14.29 22.64 -10.72
CA VAL A 529 13.22 23.39 -11.40
C VAL A 529 13.10 24.82 -10.88
N PRO A 530 12.60 25.77 -11.69
CA PRO A 530 12.38 27.14 -11.25
C PRO A 530 11.45 27.25 -10.04
N ASP A 531 11.72 28.21 -9.15
CA ASP A 531 10.98 28.40 -7.90
C ASP A 531 9.46 28.57 -8.10
N LYS A 532 9.07 29.29 -9.15
CA LYS A 532 7.67 29.51 -9.55
C LYS A 532 6.98 28.27 -10.17
N GLN A 533 7.64 27.11 -10.23
CA GLN A 533 7.11 25.87 -10.81
C GLN A 533 7.28 24.64 -9.90
N ARG A 534 7.77 24.80 -8.66
CA ARG A 534 8.10 23.70 -7.74
C ARG A 534 6.93 22.75 -7.46
N SER A 535 5.79 23.29 -7.06
CA SER A 535 4.57 22.50 -6.82
C SER A 535 4.09 21.85 -8.10
N PHE A 536 4.16 22.56 -9.24
CA PHE A 536 3.74 22.00 -10.52
C PHE A 536 4.62 20.80 -10.92
N ALA A 537 5.93 20.90 -10.71
CA ALA A 537 6.85 19.78 -10.90
C ALA A 537 6.52 18.58 -9.99
N LEU A 538 6.14 18.81 -8.72
CA LEU A 538 5.63 17.76 -7.85
C LEU A 538 4.31 17.15 -8.35
N GLY A 539 3.43 17.96 -8.96
CA GLY A 539 2.22 17.49 -9.62
C GLY A 539 2.53 16.56 -10.79
N VAL A 540 3.47 16.95 -11.65
CA VAL A 540 3.97 16.10 -12.75
C VAL A 540 4.60 14.82 -12.20
N GLN A 541 5.48 14.93 -11.19
CA GLN A 541 6.10 13.77 -10.55
C GLN A 541 5.05 12.77 -10.05
N LEU A 542 4.05 13.24 -9.30
CA LEU A 542 3.04 12.35 -8.71
C LEU A 542 2.10 11.75 -9.75
N LEU A 543 1.80 12.48 -10.84
CA LEU A 543 1.05 11.91 -11.97
C LEU A 543 1.78 10.70 -12.57
N PHE A 544 3.05 10.86 -12.95
CA PHE A 544 3.85 9.78 -13.53
C PHE A 544 4.11 8.66 -12.53
N LEU A 545 4.35 8.99 -11.25
CA LEU A 545 4.52 8.00 -10.19
C LEU A 545 3.30 7.10 -10.05
N ARG A 546 2.08 7.64 -10.22
CA ARG A 546 0.85 6.85 -10.18
C ARG A 546 0.67 6.01 -11.46
N LEU A 547 0.78 6.64 -12.63
CA LEU A 547 0.55 5.99 -13.92
C LEU A 547 1.58 4.90 -14.26
N LEU A 548 2.86 5.14 -13.97
CA LEU A 548 3.97 4.26 -14.33
C LEU A 548 4.51 3.45 -13.14
N GLY A 549 4.18 3.84 -11.91
CA GLY A 549 4.65 3.18 -10.70
C GLY A 549 3.55 2.42 -9.98
N THR A 550 2.69 3.12 -9.26
CA THR A 550 1.79 2.51 -8.27
C THR A 550 0.67 1.66 -8.87
N ILE A 551 0.13 2.06 -10.04
CA ILE A 551 -0.91 1.28 -10.73
C ILE A 551 -0.33 0.00 -11.34
N PRO A 552 0.75 0.05 -12.15
CA PRO A 552 1.30 -1.16 -12.76
C PRO A 552 2.07 -2.06 -11.78
N GLY A 553 2.57 -1.55 -10.65
CA GLY A 553 3.36 -2.31 -9.68
C GLY A 553 2.69 -3.59 -9.17
N PRO A 554 1.52 -3.51 -8.51
CA PRO A 554 0.77 -4.68 -8.09
C PRO A 554 0.37 -5.59 -9.25
N ILE A 555 0.01 -5.03 -10.42
CA ILE A 555 -0.37 -5.83 -11.59
C ILE A 555 0.81 -6.69 -12.06
N LEU A 556 2.00 -6.09 -12.21
CA LEU A 556 3.19 -6.80 -12.68
C LEU A 556 3.62 -7.89 -11.69
N PHE A 557 3.62 -7.59 -10.39
CA PHE A 557 3.94 -8.56 -9.35
C PHE A 557 2.88 -9.67 -9.25
N GLY A 558 1.60 -9.34 -9.42
CA GLY A 558 0.50 -10.30 -9.45
C GLY A 558 0.65 -11.29 -10.60
N VAL A 559 0.86 -10.80 -11.83
CA VAL A 559 1.11 -11.65 -13.02
C VAL A 559 2.34 -12.53 -12.82
N ALA A 560 3.41 -12.00 -12.21
CA ALA A 560 4.61 -12.75 -11.91
C ALA A 560 4.36 -13.91 -10.94
N ILE A 561 3.58 -13.68 -9.89
CA ILE A 561 3.21 -14.72 -8.92
C ILE A 561 2.26 -15.73 -9.55
N ASP A 562 1.29 -15.28 -10.33
CA ASP A 562 0.34 -16.17 -11.01
C ASP A 562 1.04 -17.07 -12.04
N ASN A 563 2.12 -16.60 -12.66
CA ASN A 563 2.99 -17.40 -13.53
C ASN A 563 3.78 -18.49 -12.78
N SER A 564 3.87 -18.43 -11.46
CA SER A 564 4.42 -19.51 -10.64
C SER A 564 3.35 -20.43 -10.07
N CYS A 565 2.08 -20.30 -10.45
CA CYS A 565 1.01 -21.18 -9.98
C CYS A 565 1.15 -22.60 -10.52
N THR A 566 1.04 -23.60 -9.66
CA THR A 566 1.00 -25.03 -10.02
C THR A 566 -0.39 -25.64 -9.91
N LEU A 567 -1.24 -25.16 -8.99
CA LEU A 567 -2.61 -25.62 -8.82
C LEU A 567 -3.58 -24.45 -8.71
N TRP A 568 -4.48 -24.33 -9.69
CA TRP A 568 -5.49 -23.29 -9.76
C TRP A 568 -6.79 -23.70 -9.06
N ASP A 569 -7.48 -22.72 -8.49
CA ASP A 569 -8.90 -22.84 -8.16
C ASP A 569 -9.71 -22.85 -9.45
N ILE A 570 -10.58 -23.84 -9.57
CA ILE A 570 -11.49 -23.98 -10.70
C ILE A 570 -12.85 -24.26 -10.08
N ASP A 571 -13.77 -23.33 -10.28
CA ASP A 571 -15.14 -23.48 -9.76
C ASP A 571 -15.92 -24.52 -10.56
N GLU A 572 -17.14 -24.85 -10.10
CA GLU A 572 -18.04 -25.78 -10.79
C GLU A 572 -18.46 -25.30 -12.19
N CYS A 573 -18.30 -24.00 -12.48
CA CYS A 573 -18.59 -23.39 -13.78
C CYS A 573 -17.32 -23.32 -14.68
N GLU A 574 -16.25 -24.07 -14.34
CA GLU A 574 -14.95 -24.11 -15.02
C GLU A 574 -14.22 -22.76 -15.13
N THR A 575 -14.58 -21.79 -14.30
CA THR A 575 -13.89 -20.51 -14.24
C THR A 575 -12.68 -20.57 -13.32
N LYS A 576 -11.58 -19.98 -13.79
CA LYS A 576 -10.29 -19.98 -13.10
C LYS A 576 -10.28 -18.90 -12.01
N GLY A 577 -10.16 -19.33 -10.75
CA GLY A 577 -10.10 -18.49 -9.57
C GLY A 577 -8.68 -18.17 -9.11
N ALA A 578 -8.51 -18.01 -7.79
CA ALA A 578 -7.20 -17.80 -7.18
C ALA A 578 -6.32 -19.06 -7.30
N CYS A 579 -5.00 -18.91 -7.21
CA CYS A 579 -4.13 -20.08 -7.19
C CYS A 579 -3.99 -20.63 -5.76
N TRP A 580 -4.13 -21.96 -5.60
CA TRP A 580 -4.02 -22.67 -4.34
C TRP A 580 -2.57 -22.98 -3.95
N VAL A 581 -1.74 -23.37 -4.93
CA VAL A 581 -0.36 -23.81 -4.71
C VAL A 581 0.57 -23.17 -5.73
N TYR A 582 1.67 -22.61 -5.25
CA TYR A 582 2.69 -21.94 -6.06
C TYR A 582 4.00 -22.72 -6.03
N ASP A 583 4.74 -22.70 -7.13
CA ASP A 583 6.16 -23.06 -7.17
C ASP A 583 6.96 -21.96 -6.48
N ASN A 584 7.53 -22.30 -5.32
CA ASN A 584 8.22 -21.37 -4.45
C ASN A 584 9.50 -20.82 -5.12
N GLU A 585 10.27 -21.66 -5.80
CA GLU A 585 11.52 -21.24 -6.42
C GLU A 585 11.26 -20.26 -7.57
N ARG A 586 10.32 -20.61 -8.46
CA ARG A 586 9.95 -19.76 -9.59
C ARG A 586 9.39 -18.43 -9.11
N MET A 587 8.57 -18.43 -8.05
CA MET A 587 8.05 -17.20 -7.43
C MET A 587 9.20 -16.28 -6.97
N ALA A 588 10.20 -16.82 -6.27
CA ALA A 588 11.34 -16.04 -5.78
C ALA A 588 12.17 -15.42 -6.91
N TYR A 589 12.46 -16.19 -7.96
CA TYR A 589 13.21 -15.68 -9.12
C TYR A 589 12.45 -14.59 -9.88
N LEU A 590 11.14 -14.74 -10.07
CA LEU A 590 10.34 -13.75 -10.79
C LEU A 590 10.25 -12.42 -10.03
N LEU A 591 10.00 -12.49 -8.71
CA LEU A 591 9.96 -11.29 -7.86
C LEU A 591 11.32 -10.59 -7.77
N MET A 592 12.40 -11.37 -7.66
CA MET A 592 13.76 -10.85 -7.77
C MET A 592 13.98 -10.14 -9.11
N GLY A 593 13.66 -10.82 -10.21
CA GLY A 593 13.95 -10.34 -11.57
C GLY A 593 13.29 -9.00 -11.82
N ILE A 594 12.02 -8.85 -11.44
CA ILE A 594 11.30 -7.58 -11.55
C ILE A 594 11.93 -6.50 -10.68
N SER A 595 12.19 -6.80 -9.40
CA SER A 595 12.81 -5.84 -8.47
C SER A 595 14.18 -5.37 -8.95
N ALA A 596 15.03 -6.30 -9.38
CA ALA A 596 16.36 -6.01 -9.90
C ALA A 596 16.31 -5.20 -11.19
N ALA A 597 15.43 -5.55 -12.14
CA ALA A 597 15.25 -4.79 -13.37
C ALA A 597 14.81 -3.36 -13.08
N CYS A 598 13.79 -3.16 -12.23
CA CYS A 598 13.35 -1.82 -11.83
C CYS A 598 14.46 -1.02 -11.14
N LYS A 599 15.25 -1.64 -10.26
CA LYS A 599 16.40 -0.98 -9.61
C LYS A 599 17.50 -0.58 -10.60
N ILE A 600 17.80 -1.43 -11.57
CA ILE A 600 18.76 -1.11 -12.64
C ILE A 600 18.25 0.08 -13.46
N VAL A 601 16.98 0.08 -13.84
CA VAL A 601 16.33 1.22 -14.51
C VAL A 601 16.47 2.48 -13.66
N THR A 602 16.16 2.42 -12.37
CA THR A 602 16.34 3.56 -11.45
C THR A 602 17.78 4.07 -11.48
N ILE A 603 18.77 3.20 -11.32
CA ILE A 603 20.19 3.61 -11.31
C ILE A 603 20.59 4.26 -12.64
N ILE A 604 20.17 3.70 -13.78
CA ILE A 604 20.46 4.27 -15.11
C ILE A 604 19.90 5.69 -15.22
N PHE A 605 18.62 5.90 -14.86
CA PHE A 605 18.01 7.23 -14.94
C PHE A 605 18.58 8.22 -13.92
N VAL A 606 18.97 7.78 -12.72
CA VAL A 606 19.67 8.65 -11.76
C VAL A 606 21.07 9.03 -12.27
N VAL A 607 21.80 8.11 -12.89
CA VAL A 607 23.10 8.40 -13.55
C VAL A 607 22.91 9.40 -14.69
N MET A 608 21.89 9.23 -15.52
CA MET A 608 21.54 10.20 -16.57
C MET A 608 21.22 11.58 -15.98
N ALA A 609 20.48 11.64 -14.86
CA ALA A 609 20.22 12.92 -14.17
C ALA A 609 21.52 13.60 -13.72
N VAL A 610 22.51 12.87 -13.20
CA VAL A 610 23.84 13.43 -12.86
C VAL A 610 24.57 13.95 -14.10
N TYR A 611 24.50 13.22 -15.21
CA TYR A 611 25.18 13.56 -16.45
C TYR A 611 24.60 14.83 -17.09
N PHE A 612 23.26 14.95 -17.14
CA PHE A 612 22.59 16.09 -17.74
C PHE A 612 22.56 17.33 -16.83
N TYR A 613 22.66 17.16 -15.51
CA TYR A 613 22.56 18.27 -14.57
C TYR A 613 23.71 19.29 -14.74
N LYS A 614 23.32 20.48 -15.20
CA LYS A 614 24.15 21.68 -15.29
C LYS A 614 23.71 22.68 -14.20
N PRO A 615 24.59 23.03 -13.25
CA PRO A 615 24.30 24.08 -12.26
C PRO A 615 24.34 25.46 -12.93
N PRO A 616 23.63 26.46 -12.38
CA PRO A 616 23.59 27.80 -12.96
C PRO A 616 24.95 28.50 -12.81
N PRO A 617 25.37 29.33 -13.76
CA PRO A 617 26.65 30.03 -13.70
C PRO A 617 26.69 30.98 -12.50
N LEU A 618 27.81 30.94 -11.75
CA LEU A 618 27.99 31.61 -10.46
C LEU A 618 27.62 33.12 -10.49
N THR A 619 27.88 33.78 -11.63
CA THR A 619 27.62 35.21 -11.85
C THR A 619 26.13 35.54 -11.96
N GLN A 620 25.32 34.66 -12.55
CA GLN A 620 23.86 34.82 -12.60
C GLN A 620 23.24 34.55 -11.22
N ALA A 621 23.70 33.51 -10.53
CA ALA A 621 23.26 33.17 -9.18
C ALA A 621 23.53 34.32 -8.18
N LEU A 622 24.68 35.01 -8.31
CA LEU A 622 25.01 36.19 -7.50
C LEU A 622 24.18 37.42 -7.87
N ARG A 623 23.89 37.67 -9.17
CA ARG A 623 23.04 38.81 -9.58
C ARG A 623 21.59 38.64 -9.14
N GLN A 624 21.01 37.45 -9.26
CA GLN A 624 19.67 37.15 -8.72
C GLN A 624 19.62 37.39 -7.22
N LYS A 625 20.63 36.91 -6.49
CA LYS A 625 20.75 37.12 -5.04
C LYS A 625 20.76 38.59 -4.64
N THR A 626 21.43 39.45 -5.41
CA THR A 626 21.44 40.90 -5.15
C THR A 626 20.08 41.53 -5.42
N SER A 627 19.40 41.14 -6.51
CA SER A 627 18.07 41.65 -6.88
C SER A 627 16.99 41.24 -5.86
N GLU A 628 16.98 39.98 -5.43
CA GLU A 628 16.02 39.47 -4.45
C GLU A 628 16.23 40.06 -3.05
N LYS A 629 17.49 40.26 -2.63
CA LYS A 629 17.79 40.95 -1.37
C LYS A 629 17.27 42.38 -1.35
N ILE A 630 17.39 43.11 -2.46
CA ILE A 630 16.88 44.48 -2.55
C ILE A 630 15.34 44.46 -2.47
N SER A 631 14.66 43.54 -3.15
CA SER A 631 13.20 43.40 -3.09
C SER A 631 12.69 43.00 -1.69
N ALA A 632 13.40 42.12 -1.00
CA ALA A 632 13.06 41.65 0.35
C ALA A 632 13.29 42.68 1.47
N ILE A 633 14.07 43.74 1.22
CA ILE A 633 14.25 44.88 2.14
C ILE A 633 13.08 45.88 2.00
N HIS A 634 12.40 45.89 0.87
CA HIS A 634 11.30 46.81 0.55
C HIS A 634 9.89 46.22 0.75
N THR A 635 9.79 45.00 1.28
CA THR A 635 8.54 44.29 1.61
C THR A 635 8.52 43.90 3.07
#